data_AF-A0A7R8X218-F1
#
_entry.id   AF-A0A7R8X218-F1
#
_cell.length_a   1.000
_cell.length_b   1.000
_cell.length_c   1.000
_cell.angle_alpha   90.00
_cell.angle_beta   90.00
_cell.angle_gamma   90.00
#
_symmetry.space_group_name_H-M   'P 1'
#
loop_
_entity.id
_entity.type
_entity.pdbx_description
1 polymer ?
#
loop_
_entity_poly.entity_id
_entity_poly.type
_entity_poly.pdbx_seq_one_letter_code
_entity_poly.pdbx_strand_id
1 'polypeptide(L)'
;SLMKDLKQSTKQRFGALDFDYPKEEIEISIVSKESGVDTETAGKLVQIAHRARNLKGHGLDEGISTRLLVYAGQLIVKGINAEAACSMTMVTPLTDDPDMRDTLNAAVQTFFG
;
A
#
# COMPACT_ATOMS: atom_id res chain seq x y z
N SER A 1 18.46 8.80 -12.68
CA SER A 1 19.46 9.86 -12.88
C SER A 1 20.17 10.12 -11.55
N LEU A 2 21.50 9.97 -11.52
CA LEU A 2 22.38 10.25 -10.36
C LEU A 2 22.30 11.71 -9.84
N MET A 3 21.53 12.60 -10.50
CA MET A 3 21.55 14.04 -10.22
C MET A 3 20.57 14.52 -9.13
N LYS A 4 19.76 13.64 -8.52
CA LYS A 4 18.78 14.06 -7.48
C LYS A 4 19.09 13.59 -6.06
N ASP A 5 20.19 12.88 -5.85
CA ASP A 5 20.55 12.39 -4.51
C ASP A 5 21.22 13.47 -3.66
N LEU A 6 20.95 13.43 -2.35
CA LEU A 6 21.67 14.28 -1.38
C LEU A 6 23.18 14.00 -1.44
N LYS A 7 23.98 15.06 -1.54
CA LYS A 7 25.45 14.96 -1.48
C LYS A 7 25.89 14.31 -0.17
N GLN A 8 26.97 13.54 -0.20
CA GLN A 8 27.53 12.86 0.98
C GLN A 8 27.87 13.83 2.11
N SER A 9 28.41 15.01 1.79
CA SER A 9 28.69 16.07 2.76
C SER A 9 27.43 16.60 3.45
N THR A 10 26.25 16.46 2.84
CA THR A 10 24.97 16.81 3.46
C THR A 10 24.48 15.66 4.32
N LYS A 11 24.49 14.42 3.82
CA LYS A 11 24.05 13.23 4.58
C LYS A 11 24.79 13.08 5.92
N GLN A 12 26.10 13.34 5.94
CA GLN A 12 26.96 13.21 7.14
C GLN A 12 26.72 14.30 8.21
N ARG A 13 25.78 15.23 7.98
CA ARG A 13 25.41 16.29 8.94
C ARG A 13 24.07 16.04 9.64
N PHE A 14 23.47 14.87 9.43
CA PHE A 14 22.20 14.47 10.04
C PHE A 14 22.35 13.14 10.77
N GLY A 15 21.69 13.02 11.93
CA GLY A 15 21.34 11.71 12.49
C GLY A 15 20.22 11.09 11.66
N ALA A 16 20.22 9.76 11.51
CA ALA A 16 19.27 9.06 10.65
C ALA A 16 18.57 7.93 11.39
N LEU A 17 17.29 7.77 11.08
CA LEU A 17 16.49 6.58 11.36
C LEU A 17 15.91 6.12 10.03
N ASP A 18 15.99 4.81 9.78
CA ASP A 18 15.43 4.21 8.59
C ASP A 18 14.02 3.70 8.91
N PHE A 19 13.08 3.99 8.01
CA PHE A 19 11.68 3.61 8.15
C PHE A 19 11.29 2.73 6.99
N ASP A 20 10.58 1.66 7.31
CA ASP A 20 9.91 0.81 6.34
C ASP A 20 8.46 0.61 6.76
N TYR A 21 7.69 -0.11 5.93
CA TYR A 21 6.34 -0.51 6.30
C TYR A 21 6.35 -1.27 7.63
N PRO A 22 5.37 -0.99 8.52
CA PRO A 22 5.30 -1.67 9.80
C PRO A 22 5.05 -3.17 9.62
N LYS A 23 5.38 -3.96 10.65
CA LYS A 23 5.00 -5.38 10.70
C LYS A 23 3.49 -5.52 10.58
N GLU A 24 3.05 -6.65 10.02
CA GLU A 24 1.64 -6.93 9.71
C GLU A 24 0.67 -6.55 10.84
N GLU A 25 0.88 -7.08 12.05
CA GLU A 25 0.00 -6.83 13.20
C GLU A 25 -0.12 -5.33 13.55
N ILE A 26 1.00 -4.61 13.43
CA ILE A 26 1.06 -3.17 13.69
C ILE A 26 0.34 -2.42 12.56
N GLU A 27 0.58 -2.80 11.31
CA GLU A 27 -0.08 -2.17 10.17
C GLU A 27 -1.60 -2.37 10.20
N ILE A 28 -2.07 -3.58 10.54
CA ILE A 28 -3.50 -3.88 10.72
C ILE A 28 -4.09 -2.97 11.79
N SER A 29 -3.42 -2.81 12.94
CA SER A 29 -3.87 -1.92 14.01
C SER A 29 -3.96 -0.46 13.55
N ILE A 30 -2.95 0.02 12.81
CA ILE A 30 -2.94 1.36 12.23
C ILE A 30 -4.11 1.52 11.25
N VAL A 31 -4.25 0.61 10.29
CA VAL A 31 -5.29 0.71 9.25
C VAL A 31 -6.68 0.66 9.86
N SER A 32 -6.95 -0.28 10.77
CA SER A 32 -8.25 -0.37 11.45
C SER A 32 -8.57 0.92 12.20
N LYS A 33 -7.61 1.45 12.98
CA LYS A 33 -7.81 2.66 13.77
C LYS A 33 -8.02 3.91 12.91
N GLU A 34 -7.19 4.10 11.88
CA GLU A 34 -7.17 5.34 11.07
C GLU A 34 -8.24 5.37 9.97
N SER A 35 -8.74 4.19 9.56
CA SER A 35 -9.79 4.10 8.54
C SER A 35 -11.18 3.82 9.10
N GLY A 36 -11.28 3.23 10.29
CA GLY A 36 -12.55 2.86 10.93
C GLY A 36 -13.11 1.51 10.51
N VAL A 37 -12.40 0.73 9.67
CA VAL A 37 -12.78 -0.66 9.37
C VAL A 37 -12.45 -1.59 10.53
N ASP A 38 -13.14 -2.71 10.61
CA ASP A 38 -12.83 -3.78 11.55
C ASP A 38 -11.46 -4.43 11.25
N THR A 39 -10.91 -5.15 12.24
CA THR A 39 -9.60 -5.80 12.16
C THR A 39 -9.51 -6.83 11.02
N GLU A 40 -10.61 -7.52 10.68
CA GLU A 40 -10.62 -8.52 9.61
C GLU A 40 -10.47 -7.83 8.24
N THR A 41 -11.24 -6.77 8.00
CA THR A 41 -11.14 -5.95 6.79
C THR A 41 -9.75 -5.30 6.69
N ALA A 42 -9.23 -4.75 7.77
CA ALA A 42 -7.86 -4.21 7.79
C ALA A 42 -6.81 -5.29 7.47
N GLY A 43 -6.96 -6.50 8.01
CA GLY A 43 -6.13 -7.65 7.70
C GLY A 43 -6.10 -7.98 6.21
N LYS A 44 -7.26 -8.02 5.57
CA LYS A 44 -7.37 -8.24 4.11
C LYS A 44 -6.63 -7.16 3.31
N LEU A 45 -6.80 -5.89 3.67
CA LEU A 45 -6.11 -4.77 3.01
C LEU A 45 -4.58 -4.88 3.13
N VAL A 46 -4.07 -5.18 4.33
CA VAL A 46 -2.63 -5.35 4.57
C VAL A 46 -2.06 -6.54 3.80
N GLN A 47 -2.80 -7.65 3.72
CA GLN A 47 -2.38 -8.83 2.95
C GLN A 47 -2.29 -8.56 1.44
N ILE A 48 -3.22 -7.76 0.89
CA ILE A 48 -3.12 -7.28 -0.50
C ILE A 48 -1.86 -6.40 -0.66
N ALA A 49 -1.59 -5.51 0.30
CA ALA A 49 -0.40 -4.65 0.31
C ALA A 49 0.90 -5.46 0.27
N HIS A 50 0.99 -6.53 1.08
CA HIS A 50 2.14 -7.41 1.13
C HIS A 50 2.42 -8.07 -0.23
N ARG A 51 1.38 -8.58 -0.89
CA ARG A 51 1.52 -9.16 -2.23
C ARG A 51 2.04 -8.14 -3.24
N ALA A 52 1.51 -6.92 -3.23
CA ALA A 52 1.98 -5.86 -4.12
C ALA A 52 3.43 -5.43 -3.81
N ARG A 53 3.81 -5.33 -2.53
CA ARG A 53 5.18 -4.98 -2.13
C ARG A 53 6.20 -6.01 -2.59
N ASN A 54 5.82 -7.28 -2.67
CA ASN A 54 6.68 -8.34 -3.23
C ASN A 54 6.89 -8.23 -4.75
N LEU A 55 6.07 -7.43 -5.44
CA LEU A 55 6.23 -7.15 -6.87
C LEU A 55 7.11 -5.91 -7.13
N LYS A 56 7.59 -5.22 -6.09
CA LYS A 56 8.54 -4.12 -6.22
C LYS A 56 9.82 -4.63 -6.89
N GLY A 57 10.23 -3.98 -7.99
CA GLY A 57 11.36 -4.42 -8.82
C GLY A 57 11.01 -5.52 -9.83
N HIS A 58 9.76 -6.00 -9.83
CA HIS A 58 9.22 -7.00 -10.76
C HIS A 58 7.97 -6.47 -11.49
N GLY A 59 8.00 -5.20 -11.91
CA GLY A 59 6.90 -4.52 -12.61
C GLY A 59 6.29 -3.34 -11.84
N LEU A 60 6.65 -3.18 -10.56
CA LEU A 60 6.33 -1.97 -9.78
C LEU A 60 7.60 -1.22 -9.36
N ASP A 61 7.56 0.11 -9.47
CA ASP A 61 8.61 0.99 -8.94
C ASP A 61 8.55 1.06 -7.41
N GLU A 62 7.35 1.08 -6.85
CA GLU A 62 7.09 1.12 -5.41
C GLU A 62 5.93 0.18 -5.01
N GLY A 63 5.91 -0.24 -3.74
CA GLY A 63 4.81 -1.04 -3.19
C GLY A 63 3.68 -0.18 -2.64
N ILE A 64 2.54 -0.81 -2.33
CA ILE A 64 1.38 -0.11 -1.73
C ILE A 64 1.76 0.47 -0.36
N SER A 65 1.63 1.80 -0.23
CA SER A 65 1.89 2.47 1.04
C SER A 65 0.75 2.30 2.05
N THR A 66 1.06 2.36 3.34
CA THR A 66 0.05 2.33 4.43
C THR A 66 -1.02 3.43 4.25
N ARG A 67 -0.66 4.56 3.65
CA ARG A 67 -1.62 5.64 3.32
C ARG A 67 -2.73 5.17 2.38
N LEU A 68 -2.38 4.37 1.37
CA LEU A 68 -3.35 3.85 0.41
C LEU A 68 -4.29 2.82 1.05
N LEU A 69 -3.80 2.05 2.03
CA LEU A 69 -4.63 1.14 2.83
C LEU A 69 -5.65 1.91 3.66
N VAL A 70 -5.23 3.00 4.30
CA VAL A 70 -6.15 3.87 5.06
C VAL A 70 -7.21 4.47 4.14
N TYR A 71 -6.83 4.93 2.94
CA TYR A 71 -7.82 5.43 1.97
C TYR A 71 -8.80 4.34 1.51
N ALA A 72 -8.32 3.13 1.22
CA ALA A 72 -9.19 2.00 0.88
C ALA A 72 -10.21 1.73 2.00
N GLY A 73 -9.75 1.64 3.25
CA GLY A 73 -10.62 1.43 4.41
C GLY A 73 -11.64 2.57 4.60
N GLN A 74 -11.22 3.83 4.42
CA GLN A 74 -12.12 4.98 4.56
C GLN A 74 -13.22 5.00 3.49
N LEU A 75 -12.93 4.53 2.27
CA LEU A 75 -13.95 4.38 1.24
C LEU A 75 -14.91 3.23 1.58
N ILE A 76 -14.41 2.11 2.11
CA ILE A 76 -15.22 0.97 2.54
C ILE A 76 -16.17 1.37 3.66
N VAL A 77 -15.70 2.11 4.68
CA VAL A 77 -16.55 2.64 5.76
C VAL A 77 -17.67 3.53 5.24
N LYS A 78 -17.43 4.26 4.13
CA LYS A 78 -18.44 5.10 3.47
C LYS A 78 -19.41 4.31 2.57
N GLY A 79 -19.34 2.99 2.57
CA GLY A 79 -20.25 2.11 1.83
C GLY A 79 -19.84 1.86 0.38
N ILE A 80 -18.62 2.24 -0.02
CA ILE A 80 -18.09 1.84 -1.34
C ILE A 80 -17.72 0.36 -1.28
N ASN A 81 -18.09 -0.38 -2.32
CA ASN A 81 -17.71 -1.79 -2.46
C ASN A 81 -16.19 -1.96 -2.31
N ALA A 82 -15.76 -3.00 -1.58
CA ALA A 82 -14.36 -3.19 -1.23
C ALA A 82 -13.43 -3.36 -2.44
N GLU A 83 -13.87 -4.07 -3.48
CA GLU A 83 -13.07 -4.21 -4.71
C GLU A 83 -12.89 -2.85 -5.40
N ALA A 84 -13.97 -2.08 -5.53
CA ALA A 84 -13.91 -0.75 -6.12
C ALA A 84 -13.03 0.22 -5.29
N ALA A 85 -13.16 0.17 -3.96
CA ALA A 85 -12.34 0.97 -3.06
C ALA A 85 -10.84 0.65 -3.23
N CYS A 86 -10.48 -0.64 -3.24
CA CYS A 86 -9.10 -1.07 -3.45
C CYS A 86 -8.60 -0.70 -4.86
N SER A 87 -9.42 -0.86 -5.89
CA SER A 87 -9.02 -0.52 -7.26
C SER A 87 -8.71 0.97 -7.41
N MET A 88 -9.52 1.84 -6.80
CA MET A 88 -9.34 3.29 -6.82
C MET A 88 -8.13 3.79 -6.02
N THR A 89 -7.76 3.10 -4.93
CA THR A 89 -6.73 3.60 -4.01
C THR A 89 -5.41 2.82 -4.05
N MET A 90 -5.46 1.52 -4.25
CA MET A 90 -4.32 0.61 -4.13
C MET A 90 -3.79 0.11 -5.48
N VAL A 91 -4.64 0.06 -6.52
CA VAL A 91 -4.26 -0.47 -7.84
C VAL A 91 -3.99 0.65 -8.84
N THR A 92 -5.02 1.43 -9.17
CA THR A 92 -4.94 2.47 -10.23
C THR A 92 -3.82 3.49 -9.97
N PRO A 93 -3.59 3.97 -8.73
CA PRO A 93 -2.51 4.93 -8.49
C PRO A 93 -1.10 4.32 -8.53
N LEU A 94 -0.97 3.00 -8.46
CA LEU A 94 0.32 2.33 -8.32
C LEU A 94 0.99 2.05 -9.67
N THR A 95 0.20 1.88 -10.72
CA THR A 95 0.71 1.53 -12.04
C THR A 95 -0.26 1.87 -13.15
N ASP A 96 0.28 2.24 -14.32
CA ASP A 96 -0.46 2.38 -15.58
C ASP A 96 -0.33 1.14 -16.48
N ASP A 97 0.51 0.18 -16.08
CA ASP A 97 0.68 -1.09 -16.80
C ASP A 97 -0.57 -1.98 -16.62
N PRO A 98 -1.24 -2.38 -17.72
CA PRO A 98 -2.49 -3.15 -17.64
C PRO A 98 -2.28 -4.56 -17.05
N ASP A 99 -1.16 -5.24 -17.34
CA ASP A 99 -0.88 -6.58 -16.83
C ASP A 99 -0.63 -6.54 -15.31
N MET A 100 0.04 -5.48 -14.84
CA MET A 100 0.23 -5.25 -13.41
C MET A 100 -1.07 -4.87 -12.71
N ARG A 101 -1.95 -4.08 -13.36
CA ARG A 101 -3.29 -3.80 -12.83
C ARG A 101 -4.10 -5.07 -12.66
N ASP A 102 -4.10 -5.94 -13.66
CA ASP A 102 -4.84 -7.21 -13.60
C ASP A 102 -4.30 -8.11 -12.49
N THR A 103 -2.97 -8.19 -12.33
CA THR A 103 -2.33 -8.94 -11.24
C THR A 103 -2.75 -8.42 -9.86
N LEU A 104 -2.77 -7.10 -9.66
CA LEU A 104 -3.18 -6.48 -8.40
C LEU A 104 -4.68 -6.62 -8.15
N ASN A 105 -5.52 -6.46 -9.18
CA ASN A 105 -6.97 -6.67 -9.08
C ASN A 105 -7.29 -8.14 -8.74
N ALA A 106 -6.57 -9.12 -9.29
CA ALA A 106 -6.72 -10.52 -8.93
C ALA A 106 -6.36 -10.77 -7.45
N ALA A 107 -5.35 -10.07 -6.92
CA ALA A 107 -5.06 -10.10 -5.49
C ALA A 107 -6.23 -9.53 -4.67
N VAL A 108 -6.82 -8.40 -5.08
CA VAL A 108 -8.01 -7.82 -4.43
C VAL A 108 -9.18 -8.81 -4.41
N GLN A 109 -9.50 -9.42 -5.56
CA GLN A 109 -10.58 -10.40 -5.69
C GLN A 109 -10.38 -11.64 -4.81
N THR A 110 -9.12 -12.05 -4.57
CA THR A 110 -8.83 -13.18 -3.68
C THR A 110 -9.34 -12.96 -2.24
N PHE A 111 -9.42 -11.70 -1.78
CA PHE A 111 -9.81 -11.37 -0.40
C PHE A 111 -11.23 -10.81 -0.26
N PHE A 112 -11.79 -10.21 -1.31
CA PHE A 112 -13.08 -9.52 -1.27
C PHE A 112 -14.12 -10.01 -2.29
N GLY A 113 -13.73 -10.90 -3.22
CA GLY A 113 -14.62 -11.54 -4.18
C GLY A 113 -15.32 -12.80 -3.67
#